data_AF-A0A956YJB5-F1
#
_entry.id   AF-A0A956YJB5-F1
#
_cell.length_a   1.000
_cell.length_b   1.000
_cell.length_c   1.000
_cell.angle_alpha   90.00
_cell.angle_beta   90.00
_cell.angle_gamma   90.00
#
_symmetry.space_group_name_H-M   'P 1'
#
loop_
_entity.id
_entity.type
_entity.pdbx_description
1 polymer ?
#
loop_
_entity_poly.entity_id
_entity_poly.type
_entity_poly.pdbx_seq_one_letter_code
_entity_poly.pdbx_strand_id
1 'polypeptide(L)' 'MNDFLDKLSEFFNKYPGLLPLVGLGLIILNLVLQFFPGNWFVDGNLLLHVGIILSLIGLLLIRPLT' A
#
# COMPACT_ATOMS: atom_id res chain seq x y z
N MET A 1 -16.66 -19.49 -4.13
CA MET A 1 -16.07 -19.44 -2.78
C MET A 1 -15.02 -18.35 -2.84
N ASN A 2 -15.38 -17.12 -2.46
CA ASN A 2 -14.58 -15.89 -2.55
C ASN A 2 -13.62 -15.73 -3.75
N ASP A 3 -14.16 -15.68 -4.97
CA ASP A 3 -13.42 -15.38 -6.21
C ASP A 3 -12.62 -14.05 -6.15
N PHE A 4 -13.00 -13.13 -5.27
CA PHE A 4 -12.26 -11.89 -5.03
C PHE A 4 -10.88 -12.12 -4.39
N LEU A 5 -10.79 -13.05 -3.44
CA LEU A 5 -9.52 -13.39 -2.78
C LEU A 5 -8.60 -14.17 -3.72
N ASP A 6 -9.16 -15.04 -4.56
CA ASP A 6 -8.38 -15.77 -5.57
C ASP A 6 -7.83 -14.83 -6.64
N LYS A 7 -8.63 -13.88 -7.15
CA LYS A 7 -8.16 -12.88 -8.11
C LYS A 7 -7.10 -11.95 -7.54
N LEU A 8 -7.27 -11.52 -6.28
CA LEU A 8 -6.25 -10.74 -5.59
C LEU A 8 -4.96 -11.54 -5.43
N SER A 9 -5.06 -12.81 -5.04
CA SER A 9 -3.90 -13.69 -4.88
C SER A 9 -3.18 -13.97 -6.21
N GLU A 10 -3.90 -14.17 -7.31
CA GLU A 10 -3.33 -14.26 -8.66
C GLU A 10 -2.61 -12.97 -9.07
N PHE A 11 -3.20 -11.81 -8.76
CA PHE A 11 -2.58 -10.51 -9.03
C PHE A 11 -1.29 -10.32 -8.22
N PHE A 12 -1.31 -10.66 -6.93
CA PHE A 12 -0.14 -10.60 -6.05
C PHE A 12 0.96 -11.59 -6.44
N ASN A 13 0.61 -12.79 -6.91
CA ASN A 13 1.57 -13.77 -7.44
C ASN A 13 2.20 -13.32 -8.78
N LYS A 14 1.47 -12.56 -9.60
CA LYS A 14 1.94 -12.13 -10.91
C LYS A 14 2.95 -10.97 -10.84
N TYR A 15 2.86 -10.13 -9.82
CA TYR A 15 3.83 -9.06 -9.60
C TYR A 15 4.24 -9.02 -8.12
N PRO A 16 5.38 -9.62 -7.74
CA PRO A 16 5.83 -9.63 -6.34
C PRO A 16 6.04 -8.21 -5.76
N GLY A 17 6.07 -7.17 -6.62
CA GLY A 17 6.11 -5.75 -6.27
C GLY A 17 4.78 -5.03 -6.08
N LEU A 18 3.65 -5.75 -6.09
CA LEU A 18 2.32 -5.12 -5.94
C LEU A 18 2.10 -4.55 -4.53
N LEU A 19 2.52 -5.23 -3.47
CA LEU A 19 2.39 -4.68 -2.11
C LEU A 19 3.17 -3.37 -1.92
N PRO A 20 4.46 -3.27 -2.35
CA PRO A 20 5.18 -2.00 -2.40
C PRO A 20 4.44 -0.92 -3.19
N LEU A 21 3.94 -1.25 -4.39
CA LEU A 21 3.22 -0.33 -5.26
C LEU A 21 1.93 0.21 -4.62
N VAL A 22 1.16 -0.65 -3.96
CA VAL A 22 -0.04 -0.24 -3.22
C VAL A 22 0.32 0.67 -2.05
N GLY A 23 1.36 0.35 -1.29
CA GLY A 23 1.88 1.20 -0.23
C GLY A 23 2.33 2.58 -0.75
N LEU A 24 3.03 2.59 -1.89
CA LEU A 24 3.47 3.82 -2.57
C LEU A 24 2.28 4.67 -3.02
N GLY A 25 1.22 4.04 -3.56
CA GLY A 25 -0.03 4.70 -3.91
C GLY A 25 -0.71 5.35 -2.71
N LEU A 26 -0.74 4.68 -1.55
CA LEU A 26 -1.27 5.24 -0.30
C LEU A 26 -0.48 6.45 0.20
N ILE A 27 0.85 6.42 0.07
CA ILE A 27 1.72 7.55 0.42
C ILE A 27 1.42 8.75 -0.48
N ILE A 28 1.33 8.55 -1.80
CA ILE A 28 0.99 9.60 -2.76
C ILE A 28 -0.40 10.18 -2.46
N LEU A 29 -1.38 9.31 -2.19
CA LEU A 29 -2.73 9.74 -1.86
C LEU A 29 -2.75 10.57 -0.57
N ASN A 30 -1.97 10.20 0.46
CA ASN A 30 -1.81 11.01 1.67
C ASN A 30 -1.23 12.39 1.35
N LEU A 31 -0.25 12.48 0.46
CA LEU A 31 0.32 13.77 0.04
C LEU A 31 -0.71 14.64 -0.70
N VAL A 32 -1.55 14.04 -1.55
CA VAL A 32 -2.65 14.76 -2.21
C VAL A 32 -3.67 15.25 -1.19
N LEU A 33 -4.00 14.43 -0.19
CA LEU A 33 -4.91 14.78 0.91
C LEU A 33 -4.36 15.88 1.81
N GLN A 34 -3.03 15.99 1.99
CA GLN A 34 -2.40 17.10 2.72
C GLN A 34 -2.66 18.48 2.10
N PHE A 35 -2.98 18.57 0.80
CA PHE A 35 -3.34 19.85 0.17
C PHE A 35 -4.72 20.36 0.59
N PHE A 36 -5.56 19.53 1.21
CA PHE A 36 -6.85 19.91 1.75
C PHE A 36 -6.85 19.77 3.29
N PRO A 37 -6.16 20.69 4.01
CA PRO A 37 -6.13 20.68 5.47
C PRO A 37 -7.54 20.95 6.02
N GLY A 38 -7.95 20.18 7.03
CA GLY A 38 -9.28 20.31 7.65
C GLY A 38 -9.87 19.01 8.18
N ASN A 39 -9.24 17.87 7.92
CA ASN A 39 -9.65 16.57 8.44
C ASN A 39 -8.60 16.02 9.40
N TRP A 40 -9.01 15.66 10.62
CA TRP A 40 -8.15 15.00 11.63
C TRP A 40 -7.40 13.76 11.09
N PHE A 41 -7.97 13.13 10.07
CA PHE A 41 -7.41 12.00 9.34
C PHE A 41 -6.11 12.35 8.58
N VAL A 42 -6.03 13.58 8.07
CA VAL A 42 -4.88 14.13 7.34
C VAL A 42 -3.84 14.67 8.32
N ASP A 43 -4.28 15.31 9.42
CA ASP A 43 -3.39 15.82 10.46
C ASP A 43 -2.54 14.70 11.08
N GLY A 44 -3.15 13.53 11.32
CA GLY A 44 -2.47 12.35 11.85
C GLY A 44 -1.60 11.59 10.85
N ASN A 45 -1.64 11.93 9.55
CA ASN A 45 -0.92 11.21 8.50
C ASN A 45 -1.10 9.68 8.55
N LEU A 46 -2.32 9.22 8.90
CA LEU A 46 -2.58 7.79 9.11
C LEU A 46 -2.38 6.98 7.82
N LEU A 47 -2.78 7.56 6.68
CA LEU A 47 -2.57 6.96 5.35
C LEU A 47 -1.07 6.84 5.02
N LEU A 48 -0.26 7.81 5.43
CA LEU A 48 1.20 7.75 5.28
C LEU A 48 1.79 6.58 6.08
N HIS A 49 1.39 6.44 7.36
CA HIS A 49 1.88 5.37 8.23
C HIS A 49 1.49 4.00 7.68
N VAL A 50 0.21 3.81 7.32
CA VAL A 50 -0.27 2.55 6.74
C VAL A 50 0.42 2.26 5.40
N GLY A 51 0.59 3.26 4.54
CA GLY A 51 1.27 3.12 3.25
C GLY A 51 2.74 2.74 3.39
N ILE A 52 3.46 3.34 4.35
CA ILE A 52 4.85 3.00 4.66
C ILE A 52 4.95 1.57 5.20
N ILE A 53 4.07 1.18 6.12
CA ILE A 53 4.05 -0.19 6.68
C ILE A 53 3.77 -1.20 5.57
N LEU A 54 2.77 -0.96 4.72
CA LEU A 54 2.47 -1.84 3.57
C LEU A 54 3.64 -1.92 2.61
N SER A 55 4.30 -0.79 2.33
CA SER A 55 5.43 -0.74 1.41
C SER A 55 6.66 -1.47 1.96
N LEU A 56 6.96 -1.28 3.26
CA LEU A 56 8.02 -2.01 3.95
C LEU A 56 7.76 -3.51 4.00
N ILE A 57 6.54 -3.93 4.34
CA ILE A 57 6.16 -5.36 4.33
C ILE A 57 6.24 -5.91 2.91
N GLY A 58 5.78 -5.15 1.93
CA GLY A 58 5.89 -5.51 0.52
C GLY A 58 7.33 -5.70 0.06
N LEU A 59 8.23 -4.80 0.44
CA LEU A 59 9.66 -4.90 0.13
C LEU A 59 10.32 -6.06 0.89
N LEU A 60 9.88 -6.33 2.12
CA LEU A 60 10.33 -7.49 2.90
C LEU A 60 9.82 -8.83 2.31
N LEU A 61 8.65 -8.84 1.69
CA LEU A 61 8.12 -10.00 0.98
C LEU A 61 8.81 -10.20 -0.38
N ILE A 62 9.29 -9.12 -1.00
CA ILE A 62 10.08 -9.16 -2.24
C ILE A 62 11.50 -9.72 -2.05
N ARG A 63 11.80 -10.23 -0.86
CA ARG A 63 13.12 -10.68 -0.42
C ARG A 63 13.86 -11.61 -1.41
N PRO A 64 15.21 -11.63 -1.32
CA PRO A 64 16.16 -12.06 -2.34
C PRO A 64 16.18 -13.58 -2.49
N LEU A 65 15.15 -14.14 -3.09
CA LEU A 65 15.13 -15.54 -3.54
C LEU A 65 15.77 -15.69 -4.94
N THR A 66 16.79 -14.88 -5.21
CA THR A 66 17.73 -15.02 -6.33
C THR A 66 19.13 -15.04 -5.78
#